data_AF-A0A954QWP1-F1
#
_entry.id   AF-A0A954QWP1-F1
#
_cell.length_a   1.000
_cell.length_b   1.000
_cell.length_c   1.000
_cell.angle_alpha   90.00
_cell.angle_beta   90.00
_cell.angle_gamma   90.00
#
_symmetry.space_group_name_H-M   'P 1'
#
loop_
_entity.id
_entity.type
_entity.pdbx_description
1 polymer ?
#
loop_
_entity_poly.entity_id
_entity_poly.type
_entity_poly.pdbx_seq_one_letter_code
_entity_poly.pdbx_strand_id
1 'polypeptide(L)'
;QTSPWVDQDPDADYITIAPMHLREAFWWKLSRPITGIMYHGWQSLVETDYPSGYRFTNPNTQYELQRLIHDVVQPLGPTLMRIPDAPSNVAFLESFTSQMFARRGTYGWNHSWAGDMYHVLMYAQLQPRVLYEESLLSGSLKDAKVLVMADCDVLTESVVREIKEFQENGGLIVGDDEICPAIKPDFILSRFSRTNQADKDRAALQDAAKKLRTWLDPKYTRAVDSSNPDVVTRRRALGTTDYVFAVNDQREFGSYVGGYGMVMEDGLPSTTTIRVGRKSGHVYDLVDSRELSMEVEADALQVPLQLGPCQGRVLMVTDRPIRDISIQAPSSAIHSQSIRIAIEVTDGDSPLDAVIPVQVEIIDPEGSAAEFSGSYAAKNGQLTVPFDFATNDRVGVWEIRAKELASGKSARAYVRLLASEN
;
A
#
# COMPACT_ATOMS: atom_id res chain seq x y z
N GLN A 1 3.84 -8.05 34.55
CA GLN A 1 3.48 -9.47 34.35
C GLN A 1 4.48 -10.03 33.36
N THR A 2 4.95 -11.27 33.55
CA THR A 2 5.77 -11.96 32.56
C THR A 2 4.91 -12.24 31.32
N SER A 3 5.53 -12.15 30.14
CA SER A 3 4.81 -12.40 28.90
C SER A 3 4.35 -13.87 28.81
N PRO A 4 3.15 -14.16 28.26
CA PRO A 4 2.57 -15.51 28.24
C PRO A 4 3.47 -16.61 27.64
N TRP A 5 4.37 -16.26 26.73
CA TRP A 5 5.24 -17.22 26.05
C TRP A 5 6.51 -17.56 26.81
N VAL A 6 6.94 -16.72 27.76
CA VAL A 6 8.22 -16.89 28.47
C VAL A 6 8.24 -18.18 29.29
N ASP A 7 7.09 -18.58 29.83
CA ASP A 7 6.97 -19.81 30.61
C ASP A 7 6.96 -21.07 29.71
N GLN A 8 6.61 -20.93 28.43
CA GLN A 8 6.48 -22.04 27.47
C GLN A 8 7.74 -22.22 26.61
N ASP A 9 8.29 -21.12 26.11
CA ASP A 9 9.44 -21.06 25.21
C ASP A 9 10.49 -20.03 25.69
N PRO A 10 11.12 -20.21 26.86
CA PRO A 10 12.06 -19.23 27.42
C PRO A 10 13.32 -19.02 26.54
N ASP A 11 13.67 -20.02 25.72
CA ASP A 11 14.85 -20.02 24.84
C ASP A 11 14.50 -19.64 23.39
N ALA A 12 13.37 -18.96 23.15
CA ALA A 12 12.97 -18.53 21.81
C ALA A 12 13.90 -17.43 21.26
N ASP A 13 14.64 -17.72 20.19
CA ASP A 13 15.43 -16.70 19.46
C ASP A 13 14.53 -15.75 18.66
N TYR A 14 13.46 -16.28 18.06
CA TYR A 14 12.49 -15.54 17.27
C TYR A 14 11.07 -15.96 17.64
N ILE A 15 10.31 -15.03 18.20
CA ILE A 15 8.91 -15.21 18.58
C ILE A 15 7.95 -14.82 17.43
N THR A 16 6.71 -15.27 17.51
CA THR A 16 5.65 -14.84 16.59
C THR A 16 5.44 -13.32 16.69
N ILE A 17 5.36 -12.64 15.55
CA ILE A 17 4.97 -11.22 15.53
C ILE A 17 3.55 -11.04 16.08
N ALA A 18 3.29 -9.97 16.83
CA ALA A 18 1.94 -9.69 17.32
C ALA A 18 0.95 -9.48 16.15
N PRO A 19 -0.34 -9.86 16.30
CA PRO A 19 -1.33 -9.76 15.23
C PRO A 19 -1.50 -8.34 14.66
N MET A 20 -1.50 -7.32 15.52
CA MET A 20 -1.68 -5.93 15.09
C MET A 20 -0.45 -5.38 14.34
N HIS A 21 0.75 -5.78 14.74
CA HIS A 21 1.99 -5.51 13.99
C HIS A 21 2.01 -6.18 12.62
N LEU A 22 1.58 -7.44 12.54
CA LEU A 22 1.40 -8.12 11.25
C LEU A 22 0.43 -7.33 10.36
N ARG A 23 -0.71 -6.90 10.91
CA ARG A 23 -1.73 -6.12 10.19
C ARG A 23 -1.17 -4.82 9.64
N GLU A 24 -0.46 -4.04 10.45
CA GLU A 24 0.14 -2.78 10.02
C GLU A 24 1.17 -3.01 8.90
N ALA A 25 2.09 -3.97 9.10
CA ALA A 25 3.10 -4.33 8.12
C ALA A 25 2.49 -4.85 6.81
N PHE A 26 1.38 -5.58 6.88
CA PHE A 26 0.65 -6.06 5.71
C PHE A 26 0.11 -4.90 4.86
N TRP A 27 -0.51 -3.90 5.48
CA TRP A 27 -1.00 -2.72 4.77
C TRP A 27 0.14 -1.94 4.11
N TRP A 28 1.28 -1.81 4.79
CA TRP A 28 2.46 -1.19 4.20
C TRP A 28 3.01 -1.95 2.99
N LYS A 29 2.99 -3.29 3.01
CA LYS A 29 3.34 -4.10 1.85
C LYS A 29 2.38 -3.83 0.67
N LEU A 30 1.07 -3.88 0.92
CA LEU A 30 0.04 -3.65 -0.12
C LEU A 30 0.01 -2.24 -0.71
N SER A 31 0.44 -1.25 0.08
CA SER A 31 0.52 0.15 -0.38
C SER A 31 1.55 0.37 -1.51
N ARG A 32 2.43 -0.62 -1.74
CA ARG A 32 3.44 -0.62 -2.80
C ARG A 32 2.99 -1.53 -3.96
N PRO A 33 3.47 -1.32 -5.20
CA PRO A 33 3.15 -2.18 -6.34
C PRO A 33 3.93 -3.51 -6.28
N ILE A 34 3.71 -4.29 -5.23
CA ILE A 34 4.32 -5.61 -5.04
C ILE A 34 3.65 -6.64 -5.94
N THR A 35 4.40 -7.69 -6.28
CA THR A 35 3.91 -8.83 -7.08
C THR A 35 3.68 -10.10 -6.26
N GLY A 36 4.00 -10.05 -4.96
CA GLY A 36 3.83 -11.17 -4.05
C GLY A 36 4.10 -10.77 -2.61
N ILE A 37 3.53 -11.54 -1.67
CA ILE A 37 3.77 -11.41 -0.23
C ILE A 37 4.42 -12.71 0.23
N MET A 38 5.58 -12.61 0.84
CA MET A 38 6.31 -13.75 1.42
C MET A 38 6.49 -13.53 2.92
N TYR A 39 6.36 -14.61 3.70
CA TYR A 39 6.60 -14.62 5.13
C TYR A 39 7.79 -15.52 5.42
N HIS A 40 8.86 -14.91 5.93
CA HIS A 40 10.00 -15.65 6.46
C HIS A 40 9.68 -16.16 7.87
N GLY A 41 10.18 -17.35 8.22
CA GLY A 41 9.95 -17.93 9.53
C GLY A 41 8.54 -18.50 9.72
N TRP A 42 8.06 -19.30 8.75
CA TRP A 42 6.75 -19.96 8.79
C TRP A 42 6.47 -20.74 10.09
N GLN A 43 7.51 -21.29 10.73
CA GLN A 43 7.39 -22.00 12.01
C GLN A 43 6.94 -21.09 13.18
N SER A 44 6.99 -19.77 13.01
CA SER A 44 6.41 -18.82 13.97
C SER A 44 4.92 -18.55 13.76
N LEU A 45 4.32 -19.05 12.67
CA LEU A 45 2.90 -18.80 12.35
C LEU A 45 2.00 -20.01 12.60
N VAL A 46 2.55 -21.22 12.62
CA VAL A 46 1.81 -22.47 12.84
C VAL A 46 2.60 -23.40 13.75
N GLU A 47 1.92 -24.33 14.39
CA GLU A 47 2.55 -25.38 15.18
C GLU A 47 3.35 -26.34 14.28
N THR A 48 4.57 -26.69 14.70
CA THR A 48 5.46 -27.57 13.93
C THR A 48 6.20 -28.54 14.85
N ASP A 49 6.41 -29.77 14.41
CA ASP A 49 7.09 -30.83 15.19
C ASP A 49 8.60 -30.57 15.41
N TYR A 50 9.23 -29.73 14.58
CA TYR A 50 10.67 -29.43 14.62
C TYR A 50 10.92 -27.92 14.57
N PRO A 51 10.63 -27.19 15.64
CA PRO A 51 10.79 -25.75 15.62
C PRO A 51 12.30 -25.40 15.61
N SER A 52 12.72 -24.57 14.64
CA SER A 52 14.07 -23.99 14.56
C SER A 52 14.18 -22.79 15.53
N GLY A 53 15.04 -21.79 15.31
CA GLY A 53 15.04 -20.57 16.14
C GLY A 53 13.67 -19.83 16.19
N TYR A 54 12.78 -20.10 15.24
CA TYR A 54 11.41 -19.56 15.19
C TYR A 54 10.44 -20.40 16.02
N ARG A 55 9.71 -19.74 16.93
CA ARG A 55 8.73 -20.34 17.85
C ARG A 55 7.33 -19.78 17.61
N PHE A 56 6.33 -20.65 17.68
CA PHE A 56 4.91 -20.31 17.54
C PHE A 56 4.32 -19.89 18.90
N THR A 57 4.55 -18.63 19.26
CA THR A 57 4.24 -18.09 20.60
C THR A 57 3.01 -17.18 20.63
N ASN A 58 2.38 -16.88 19.48
CA ASN A 58 1.11 -16.15 19.42
C ASN A 58 0.14 -16.77 18.39
N PRO A 59 -0.81 -17.61 18.83
CA PRO A 59 -1.73 -18.31 17.92
C PRO A 59 -2.67 -17.42 17.13
N ASN A 60 -2.94 -16.20 17.61
CA ASN A 60 -3.88 -15.29 16.98
C ASN A 60 -3.33 -14.69 15.67
N THR A 61 -2.00 -14.68 15.49
CA THR A 61 -1.36 -14.07 14.32
C THR A 61 -1.73 -14.80 13.03
N GLN A 62 -1.91 -16.12 13.07
CA GLN A 62 -2.32 -16.90 11.89
C GLN A 62 -3.74 -16.53 11.41
N TYR A 63 -4.67 -16.29 12.35
CA TYR A 63 -6.05 -15.95 12.03
C TYR A 63 -6.16 -14.52 11.51
N GLU A 64 -5.35 -13.60 12.05
CA GLU A 64 -5.26 -12.26 11.50
C GLU A 64 -4.66 -12.27 10.08
N LEU A 65 -3.64 -13.11 9.82
CA LEU A 65 -3.13 -13.29 8.46
C LEU A 65 -4.20 -13.83 7.51
N GLN A 66 -4.89 -14.90 7.92
CA GLN A 66 -5.97 -15.52 7.15
C GLN A 66 -7.06 -14.50 6.81
N ARG A 67 -7.50 -13.73 7.82
CA ARG A 67 -8.50 -12.67 7.66
C ARG A 67 -8.02 -11.62 6.65
N LEU A 68 -6.78 -11.15 6.72
CA LEU A 68 -6.23 -10.18 5.77
C LEU A 68 -6.13 -10.74 4.34
N ILE A 69 -5.82 -12.03 4.20
CA ILE A 69 -5.79 -12.69 2.90
C ILE A 69 -7.20 -12.72 2.29
N HIS A 70 -8.19 -13.18 3.05
CA HIS A 70 -9.57 -13.32 2.56
C HIS A 70 -10.27 -11.98 2.35
N ASP A 71 -10.13 -11.06 3.29
CA ASP A 71 -10.88 -9.79 3.29
C ASP A 71 -10.23 -8.72 2.40
N VAL A 72 -8.93 -8.84 2.10
CA VAL A 72 -8.17 -7.79 1.37
C VAL A 72 -7.49 -8.34 0.13
N VAL A 73 -6.62 -9.34 0.26
CA VAL A 73 -5.82 -9.82 -0.89
C VAL A 73 -6.68 -10.53 -1.93
N GLN A 74 -7.62 -11.37 -1.52
CA GLN A 74 -8.49 -12.06 -2.46
C GLN A 74 -9.35 -11.08 -3.28
N PRO A 75 -10.14 -10.16 -2.68
CA PRO A 75 -10.98 -9.24 -3.43
C PRO A 75 -10.19 -8.18 -4.20
N LEU A 76 -9.10 -7.65 -3.64
CA LEU A 76 -8.40 -6.49 -4.22
C LEU A 76 -7.11 -6.86 -4.94
N GLY A 77 -6.52 -8.02 -4.69
CA GLY A 77 -5.22 -8.45 -5.22
C GLY A 77 -5.10 -8.31 -6.74
N PRO A 78 -6.05 -8.85 -7.54
CA PRO A 78 -6.03 -8.68 -8.99
C PRO A 78 -5.97 -7.22 -9.44
N THR A 79 -6.68 -6.33 -8.73
CA THR A 79 -6.69 -4.89 -9.00
C THR A 79 -5.38 -4.23 -8.59
N LEU A 80 -4.91 -4.52 -7.37
CA LEU A 80 -3.65 -4.01 -6.86
C LEU A 80 -2.46 -4.46 -7.71
N MET A 81 -2.50 -5.62 -8.37
CA MET A 81 -1.45 -6.05 -9.30
C MET A 81 -1.34 -5.20 -10.57
N ARG A 82 -2.37 -4.39 -10.89
CA ARG A 82 -2.45 -3.62 -12.14
C ARG A 82 -2.22 -2.11 -11.96
N ILE A 83 -2.19 -1.63 -10.72
CA ILE A 83 -1.98 -0.21 -10.41
C ILE A 83 -0.47 0.02 -10.24
N PRO A 84 0.19 0.95 -10.94
CA PRO A 84 1.61 1.22 -10.71
C PRO A 84 1.82 2.09 -9.46
N ASP A 85 3.08 2.40 -9.14
CA ASP A 85 3.36 3.45 -8.17
C ASP A 85 3.02 4.83 -8.75
N ALA A 86 2.65 5.79 -7.90
CA ALA A 86 2.51 7.17 -8.35
C ALA A 86 3.90 7.80 -8.56
N PRO A 87 4.10 8.65 -9.59
CA PRO A 87 5.30 9.45 -9.72
C PRO A 87 5.55 10.27 -8.45
N SER A 88 6.78 10.26 -7.95
CA SER A 88 7.20 11.04 -6.79
C SER A 88 8.34 12.00 -7.14
N ASN A 89 8.18 13.23 -6.69
CA ASN A 89 9.17 14.29 -6.79
C ASN A 89 10.00 14.44 -5.50
N VAL A 90 9.92 13.47 -4.57
CA VAL A 90 10.82 13.36 -3.42
C VAL A 90 11.78 12.21 -3.68
N ALA A 91 13.07 12.51 -3.80
CA ALA A 91 14.14 11.53 -3.97
C ALA A 91 14.86 11.28 -2.64
N PHE A 92 15.25 10.04 -2.39
CA PHE A 92 16.10 9.64 -1.27
C PHE A 92 17.36 8.98 -1.84
N LEU A 93 18.52 9.61 -1.68
CA LEU A 93 19.77 9.07 -2.18
C LEU A 93 20.33 8.05 -1.19
N GLU A 94 20.45 6.81 -1.63
CA GLU A 94 21.25 5.79 -0.97
C GLU A 94 22.62 5.72 -1.66
N SER A 95 23.61 6.40 -1.09
CA SER A 95 24.94 6.52 -1.70
C SER A 95 25.76 5.25 -1.53
N PHE A 96 26.07 4.59 -2.65
CA PHE A 96 27.02 3.48 -2.69
C PHE A 96 28.42 3.93 -2.22
N THR A 97 28.86 5.13 -2.61
CA THR A 97 30.18 5.66 -2.25
C THR A 97 30.29 5.82 -0.72
N SER A 98 29.31 6.42 -0.07
CA SER A 98 29.30 6.54 1.40
C SER A 98 29.18 5.18 2.08
N GLN A 99 28.41 4.24 1.51
CA GLN A 99 28.34 2.88 2.03
C GLN A 99 29.67 2.13 2.00
N MET A 100 30.45 2.30 0.93
CA MET A 100 31.74 1.62 0.79
C MET A 100 32.86 2.31 1.57
N PHE A 101 32.94 3.64 1.51
CA PHE A 101 34.09 4.38 2.05
C PHE A 101 33.88 4.89 3.47
N ALA A 102 32.64 5.18 3.87
CA ALA A 102 32.31 5.70 5.19
C ALA A 102 31.57 4.70 6.09
N ARG A 103 31.19 3.55 5.51
CA ARG A 103 30.40 2.50 6.16
C ARG A 103 29.03 2.98 6.67
N ARG A 104 28.36 3.83 5.89
CA ARG A 104 27.04 4.38 6.22
C ARG A 104 25.93 3.88 5.29
N GLY A 105 24.67 4.08 5.64
CA GLY A 105 23.53 3.56 4.87
C GLY A 105 22.92 2.30 5.48
N THR A 106 22.01 1.64 4.74
CA THR A 106 21.13 0.61 5.33
C THR A 106 21.73 -0.79 5.30
N TYR A 107 22.62 -1.12 4.37
CA TYR A 107 23.06 -2.51 4.12
C TYR A 107 21.89 -3.49 3.92
N GLY A 108 20.75 -3.01 3.41
CA GLY A 108 19.53 -3.81 3.27
C GLY A 108 18.71 -3.94 4.56
N TRP A 109 19.09 -3.24 5.62
CA TRP A 109 18.41 -3.23 6.92
C TRP A 109 18.17 -1.80 7.41
N ASN A 110 16.94 -1.47 7.82
CA ASN A 110 16.59 -0.12 8.25
C ASN A 110 16.99 0.21 9.71
N HIS A 111 18.08 -0.38 10.23
CA HIS A 111 18.53 -0.15 11.61
C HIS A 111 19.53 1.02 11.75
N SER A 112 19.88 1.68 10.64
CA SER A 112 20.80 2.83 10.62
C SER A 112 20.05 4.15 10.51
N TRP A 113 20.78 5.26 10.58
CA TRP A 113 20.21 6.60 10.47
C TRP A 113 19.46 6.81 9.15
N ALA A 114 19.96 6.28 8.03
CA ALA A 114 19.21 6.32 6.76
C ALA A 114 17.80 5.70 6.88
N GLY A 115 17.65 4.60 7.63
CA GLY A 115 16.35 4.00 7.93
C GLY A 115 15.46 4.90 8.79
N ASP A 116 16.02 5.52 9.82
CA ASP A 116 15.31 6.47 10.68
C ASP A 116 14.87 7.72 9.91
N MET A 117 15.74 8.29 9.06
CA MET A 117 15.39 9.38 8.15
C MET A 117 14.23 8.96 7.25
N TYR A 118 14.24 7.75 6.68
CA TYR A 118 13.14 7.27 5.85
C TYR A 118 11.81 7.23 6.63
N HIS A 119 11.83 6.79 7.89
CA HIS A 119 10.66 6.85 8.76
C HIS A 119 10.21 8.29 9.06
N VAL A 120 11.14 9.22 9.27
CA VAL A 120 10.83 10.65 9.40
C VAL A 120 10.11 11.19 8.17
N LEU A 121 10.55 10.82 6.96
CA LEU A 121 9.87 11.21 5.71
C LEU A 121 8.46 10.63 5.63
N MET A 122 8.27 9.37 6.04
CA MET A 122 6.95 8.74 6.10
C MET A 122 6.02 9.51 7.06
N TYR A 123 6.44 9.77 8.31
CA TYR A 123 5.65 10.57 9.26
C TYR A 123 5.42 12.01 8.79
N ALA A 124 6.32 12.55 7.97
CA ALA A 124 6.17 13.84 7.31
C ALA A 124 5.25 13.77 6.07
N GLN A 125 4.59 12.63 5.81
CA GLN A 125 3.66 12.37 4.70
C GLN A 125 4.32 12.54 3.32
N LEU A 126 5.60 12.17 3.24
CA LEU A 126 6.35 12.14 2.00
C LEU A 126 6.45 10.71 1.49
N GLN A 127 6.47 10.57 0.16
CA GLN A 127 6.63 9.30 -0.53
C GLN A 127 7.96 9.29 -1.29
N PRO A 128 9.10 9.11 -0.61
CA PRO A 128 10.40 9.12 -1.28
C PRO A 128 10.55 7.94 -2.25
N ARG A 129 11.12 8.21 -3.43
CA ARG A 129 11.71 7.17 -4.29
C ARG A 129 13.20 7.05 -3.97
N VAL A 130 13.65 5.82 -3.72
CA VAL A 130 15.07 5.54 -3.47
C VAL A 130 15.83 5.64 -4.79
N LEU A 131 16.93 6.39 -4.79
CA LEU A 131 17.85 6.52 -5.90
C LEU A 131 19.23 6.07 -5.46
N TYR A 132 19.95 5.42 -6.37
CA TYR A 132 21.38 5.17 -6.26
C TYR A 132 22.15 6.15 -7.16
N GLU A 133 23.47 6.25 -6.99
CA GLU A 133 24.32 7.18 -7.74
C GLU A 133 24.21 6.97 -9.26
N GLU A 134 24.07 5.74 -9.74
CA GLU A 134 23.87 5.43 -11.15
C GLU A 134 22.55 5.98 -11.68
N SER A 135 21.49 5.91 -10.88
CA SER A 135 20.18 6.47 -11.24
C SER A 135 20.25 8.00 -11.24
N LEU A 136 20.92 8.59 -10.25
CA LEU A 136 21.14 10.03 -10.16
C LEU A 136 21.90 10.55 -11.40
N LEU A 137 23.01 9.91 -11.77
CA LEU A 137 23.84 10.29 -12.92
C LEU A 137 23.18 10.06 -14.29
N SER A 138 22.11 9.25 -14.34
CA SER A 138 21.30 9.08 -15.56
C SER A 138 20.14 10.08 -15.67
N GLY A 139 20.12 11.12 -14.82
CA GLY A 139 19.15 12.21 -14.89
C GLY A 139 17.89 12.00 -14.06
N SER A 140 17.91 11.06 -13.10
CA SER A 140 16.72 10.76 -12.28
C SER A 140 16.28 11.93 -11.39
N LEU A 141 17.06 13.01 -11.25
CA LEU A 141 16.66 14.21 -10.49
C LEU A 141 15.77 15.19 -11.27
N LYS A 142 15.60 15.02 -12.59
CA LYS A 142 14.88 15.97 -13.45
C LYS A 142 13.47 16.35 -12.96
N ASP A 143 12.73 15.38 -12.44
CA ASP A 143 11.36 15.57 -11.94
C ASP A 143 11.30 15.66 -10.40
N ALA A 144 12.46 15.70 -9.72
CA ALA A 144 12.52 15.86 -8.28
C ALA A 144 12.33 17.34 -7.89
N LYS A 145 11.77 17.56 -6.71
CA LYS A 145 11.67 18.85 -6.01
C LYS A 145 12.43 18.84 -4.69
N VAL A 146 12.53 17.67 -4.06
CA VAL A 146 13.26 17.46 -2.81
C VAL A 146 14.21 16.28 -2.99
N LEU A 147 15.47 16.48 -2.66
CA LEU A 147 16.49 15.43 -2.55
C LEU A 147 16.87 15.28 -1.09
N VAL A 148 16.67 14.08 -0.54
CA VAL A 148 17.05 13.72 0.82
C VAL A 148 18.35 12.92 0.77
N MET A 149 19.33 13.36 1.55
CA MET A 149 20.69 12.84 1.60
C MET A 149 21.03 12.47 3.04
N ALA A 150 20.55 11.32 3.49
CA ALA A 150 21.01 10.74 4.76
C ALA A 150 22.31 9.97 4.53
N ASP A 151 23.25 10.04 5.47
CA ASP A 151 24.46 9.21 5.42
C ASP A 151 25.30 9.41 4.12
N CYS A 152 25.33 10.64 3.58
CA CYS A 152 25.96 10.96 2.29
C CYS A 152 27.23 11.83 2.44
N ASP A 153 28.20 11.42 3.25
CA ASP A 153 29.45 12.17 3.51
C ASP A 153 30.49 12.07 2.40
N VAL A 154 30.58 10.91 1.74
CA VAL A 154 31.54 10.67 0.65
C VAL A 154 30.78 10.47 -0.66
N LEU A 155 31.06 11.34 -1.62
CA LEU A 155 30.46 11.33 -2.95
C LEU A 155 31.55 11.50 -4.00
N THR A 156 31.30 10.96 -5.20
CA THR A 156 32.14 11.22 -6.36
C THR A 156 31.93 12.64 -6.89
N GLU A 157 32.94 13.20 -7.56
CA GLU A 157 32.86 14.56 -8.13
C GLU A 157 31.67 14.73 -9.08
N SER A 158 31.38 13.71 -9.91
CA SER A 158 30.25 13.74 -10.84
C SER A 158 28.91 13.79 -10.12
N VAL A 159 28.75 13.06 -9.01
CA VAL A 159 27.52 13.09 -8.20
C VAL A 159 27.37 14.45 -7.52
N VAL A 160 28.46 15.00 -6.97
CA VAL A 160 28.46 16.34 -6.38
C VAL A 160 28.03 17.40 -7.39
N ARG A 161 28.55 17.34 -8.62
CA ARG A 161 28.17 18.29 -9.68
C ARG A 161 26.67 18.22 -9.98
N GLU A 162 26.12 17.02 -10.12
CA GLU A 162 24.71 16.84 -10.46
C GLU A 162 23.77 17.31 -9.34
N ILE A 163 24.16 17.08 -8.07
CA ILE A 163 23.40 17.56 -6.91
C ILE A 163 23.43 19.10 -6.83
N LYS A 164 24.57 19.73 -7.13
CA LYS A 164 24.68 21.19 -7.20
C LYS A 164 23.81 21.77 -8.31
N GLU A 165 23.85 21.17 -9.50
CA GLU A 165 23.00 21.60 -10.62
C GLU A 165 21.51 21.45 -10.28
N PHE A 166 21.11 20.37 -9.62
CA PHE A 166 19.75 20.22 -9.10
C PHE A 166 19.36 21.35 -8.14
N GLN A 167 20.22 21.71 -7.20
CA GLN A 167 19.96 22.78 -6.23
C GLN A 167 19.94 24.17 -6.89
N GLU A 168 20.86 24.45 -7.82
CA GLU A 168 20.91 25.69 -8.60
C GLU A 168 19.64 25.89 -9.44
N ASN A 169 19.02 24.80 -9.89
CA ASN A 169 17.74 24.80 -10.60
C ASN A 169 16.51 24.86 -9.67
N GLY A 170 16.70 25.15 -8.38
CA GLY A 170 15.63 25.35 -7.39
C GLY A 170 15.17 24.08 -6.66
N GLY A 171 15.88 22.96 -6.84
CA GLY A 171 15.68 21.77 -6.03
C GLY A 171 16.06 22.01 -4.56
N LEU A 172 15.32 21.38 -3.64
CA LEU A 172 15.57 21.48 -2.20
C LEU A 172 16.41 20.30 -1.71
N ILE A 173 17.47 20.56 -0.97
CA ILE A 173 18.32 19.52 -0.35
C ILE A 173 18.01 19.42 1.15
N VAL A 174 17.61 18.23 1.57
CA VAL A 174 17.51 17.84 2.99
C VAL A 174 18.69 16.93 3.31
N GLY A 175 19.61 17.42 4.14
CA GLY A 175 20.77 16.66 4.61
C GLY A 175 20.69 16.31 6.08
N ASP A 176 21.73 15.68 6.58
CA ASP A 176 22.01 15.52 8.00
C ASP A 176 23.34 16.20 8.37
N ASP A 177 23.77 16.05 9.62
CA ASP A 177 25.01 16.65 10.15
C ASP A 177 26.29 16.10 9.47
N GLU A 178 26.14 15.05 8.68
CA GLU A 178 27.19 14.25 8.07
C GLU A 178 27.18 14.35 6.55
N ILE A 179 26.50 15.36 5.98
CA ILE A 179 26.47 15.57 4.54
C ILE A 179 27.87 15.88 3.97
N CYS A 180 28.12 15.45 2.73
CA CYS A 180 29.35 15.75 2.00
C CYS A 180 29.69 17.25 2.08
N PRO A 181 30.90 17.66 2.53
CA PRO A 181 31.24 19.07 2.72
C PRO A 181 31.14 19.95 1.47
N ALA A 182 31.14 19.34 0.28
CA ALA A 182 30.97 20.04 -0.99
C ALA A 182 29.52 20.47 -1.25
N ILE A 183 28.54 19.93 -0.52
CA ILE A 183 27.10 20.18 -0.66
C ILE A 183 26.62 21.01 0.55
N LYS A 184 25.86 22.07 0.27
CA LYS A 184 25.22 22.88 1.30
C LYS A 184 23.73 22.53 1.35
N PRO A 185 23.24 21.83 2.38
CA PRO A 185 21.81 21.50 2.46
C PRO A 185 20.97 22.75 2.76
N ASP A 186 19.73 22.77 2.26
CA ASP A 186 18.73 23.81 2.57
C ASP A 186 18.06 23.57 3.92
N PHE A 187 18.09 22.32 4.39
CA PHE A 187 17.66 21.90 5.71
C PHE A 187 18.55 20.78 6.24
N ILE A 188 18.99 20.92 7.49
CA ILE A 188 19.71 19.88 8.20
C ILE A 188 18.73 19.26 9.20
N LEU A 189 18.50 17.96 9.06
CA LEU A 189 17.84 17.17 10.09
C LEU A 189 18.91 16.51 10.95
N SER A 190 19.01 16.95 12.20
CA SER A 190 20.03 16.42 13.10
C SER A 190 19.82 14.95 13.43
N ARG A 191 20.93 14.22 13.47
CA ARG A 191 20.97 12.79 13.75
C ARG A 191 20.64 12.51 15.21
N PHE A 192 20.07 11.34 15.46
CA PHE A 192 19.93 10.78 16.80
C PHE A 192 20.08 9.26 16.78
N SER A 193 20.27 8.67 17.95
CA SER A 193 20.33 7.22 18.13
C SER A 193 19.10 6.71 18.85
N ARG A 194 18.60 5.55 18.42
CA ARG A 194 17.55 4.82 19.12
C ARG A 194 18.01 4.44 20.53
N THR A 195 17.11 4.56 21.48
CA THR A 195 17.33 4.31 22.91
C THR A 195 16.81 2.95 23.35
N ASN A 196 16.24 2.17 22.43
CA ASN A 196 15.53 0.91 22.69
C ASN A 196 14.30 1.09 23.59
N GLN A 197 13.72 2.29 23.59
CA GLN A 197 12.46 2.61 24.26
C GLN A 197 11.48 3.06 23.18
N ALA A 198 10.57 2.17 22.80
CA ALA A 198 9.76 2.30 21.59
C ALA A 198 8.94 3.60 21.54
N ASP A 199 8.36 4.00 22.67
CA ASP A 199 7.58 5.22 22.83
C ASP A 199 8.43 6.48 22.60
N LYS A 200 9.60 6.55 23.25
CA LYS A 200 10.54 7.67 23.13
C LYS A 200 11.14 7.76 21.74
N ASP A 201 11.55 6.63 21.20
CA ASP A 201 12.16 6.53 19.89
C ASP A 201 11.16 6.89 18.77
N ARG A 202 9.89 6.49 18.91
CA ARG A 202 8.81 6.90 18.01
C ARG A 202 8.53 8.40 18.13
N ALA A 203 8.45 8.93 19.35
CA ALA A 203 8.24 10.36 19.59
C ALA A 203 9.37 11.20 18.97
N ALA A 204 10.62 10.74 19.03
CA ALA A 204 11.76 11.41 18.40
C ALA A 204 11.63 11.48 16.86
N LEU A 205 11.20 10.39 16.21
CA LEU A 205 10.92 10.41 14.77
C LEU A 205 9.79 11.40 14.41
N GLN A 206 8.70 11.40 15.19
CA GLN A 206 7.57 12.29 14.92
C GLN A 206 7.92 13.76 15.15
N ASP A 207 8.74 14.07 16.16
CA ASP A 207 9.26 15.42 16.38
C ASP A 207 10.18 15.87 15.22
N ALA A 208 11.07 14.99 14.75
CA ALA A 208 11.89 15.22 13.57
C ALA A 208 11.03 15.46 12.31
N ALA A 209 9.96 14.68 12.11
CA ALA A 209 9.01 14.86 11.02
C ALA A 209 8.29 16.20 11.12
N LYS A 210 7.85 16.60 12.31
CA LYS A 210 7.22 17.90 12.56
C LYS A 210 8.15 19.06 12.23
N LYS A 211 9.43 18.98 12.61
CA LYS A 211 10.46 19.98 12.26
C LYS A 211 10.64 20.08 10.75
N LEU A 212 10.77 18.94 10.06
CA LEU A 212 10.86 18.90 8.60
C LEU A 212 9.62 19.52 7.94
N ARG A 213 8.41 19.15 8.39
CA ARG A 213 7.14 19.72 7.90
C ARG A 213 7.10 21.24 8.07
N THR A 214 7.47 21.75 9.25
CA THR A 214 7.48 23.20 9.53
C THR A 214 8.32 23.97 8.51
N TRP A 215 9.45 23.42 8.08
CA TRP A 215 10.31 24.04 7.07
C TRP A 215 9.83 23.81 5.62
N LEU A 216 9.26 22.64 5.34
CA LEU A 216 8.94 22.19 3.98
C LEU A 216 7.57 22.64 3.49
N ASP A 217 6.55 22.66 4.36
CA ASP A 217 5.15 22.92 4.00
C ASP A 217 4.93 24.27 3.28
N PRO A 218 5.65 25.37 3.60
CA PRO A 218 5.53 26.62 2.84
C PRO A 218 6.07 26.57 1.39
N LYS A 219 6.84 25.53 1.04
CA LYS A 219 7.61 25.43 -0.21
C LYS A 219 7.20 24.25 -1.07
N TYR A 220 6.50 23.27 -0.49
CA TYR A 220 6.20 22.01 -1.13
C TYR A 220 4.78 21.55 -0.77
N THR A 221 4.00 21.28 -1.81
CA THR A 221 2.64 20.76 -1.69
C THR A 221 2.65 19.26 -1.89
N ARG A 222 2.17 18.52 -0.88
CA ARG A 222 1.97 17.06 -0.97
C ARG A 222 0.76 16.73 -1.83
N ALA A 223 0.84 15.59 -2.51
CA ALA A 223 -0.31 15.03 -3.23
C ALA A 223 -1.36 14.45 -2.27
N VAL A 224 -0.91 13.89 -1.15
CA VAL A 224 -1.75 13.30 -0.11
C VAL A 224 -1.19 13.68 1.26
N ASP A 225 -2.07 13.97 2.22
CA ASP A 225 -1.73 14.28 3.60
C ASP A 225 -2.79 13.72 4.56
N SER A 226 -2.46 13.69 5.85
CA SER A 226 -3.34 13.27 6.93
C SER A 226 -3.31 14.32 8.04
N SER A 227 -4.49 14.66 8.58
CA SER A 227 -4.57 15.55 9.75
C SER A 227 -4.10 14.90 11.05
N ASN A 228 -3.94 13.57 11.06
CA ASN A 228 -3.40 12.80 12.18
C ASN A 228 -2.00 12.24 11.82
N PRO A 229 -0.93 12.59 12.57
CA PRO A 229 0.43 12.11 12.31
C PRO A 229 0.61 10.61 12.52
N ASP A 230 -0.29 9.95 13.24
CA ASP A 230 -0.30 8.50 13.42
C ASP A 230 -0.97 7.77 12.24
N VAL A 231 -1.67 8.48 11.35
CA VAL A 231 -2.19 7.90 10.11
C VAL A 231 -1.30 8.30 8.96
N VAL A 232 -0.52 7.36 8.46
CA VAL A 232 0.47 7.60 7.43
C VAL A 232 -0.07 7.16 6.07
N THR A 233 0.15 7.99 5.05
CA THR A 233 -0.45 7.80 3.74
C THR A 233 0.56 7.35 2.68
N ARG A 234 0.05 6.71 1.64
CA ARG A 234 0.79 6.43 0.40
C ARG A 234 -0.14 6.49 -0.80
N ARG A 235 0.36 7.01 -1.92
CA ARG A 235 -0.40 7.15 -3.17
C ARG A 235 0.14 6.22 -4.25
N ARG A 236 -0.78 5.53 -4.91
CA ARG A 236 -0.60 4.90 -6.22
C ARG A 236 -1.52 5.59 -7.22
N ALA A 237 -1.23 5.53 -8.51
CA ALA A 237 -2.02 6.24 -9.50
C ALA A 237 -2.01 5.51 -10.85
N LEU A 238 -3.13 5.54 -11.57
CA LEU A 238 -3.20 5.15 -12.97
C LEU A 238 -4.12 6.14 -13.71
N GLY A 239 -3.61 6.71 -14.81
CA GLY A 239 -4.36 7.69 -15.58
C GLY A 239 -4.75 8.89 -14.69
N THR A 240 -6.04 9.17 -14.64
CA THR A 240 -6.65 10.23 -13.83
C THR A 240 -7.03 9.79 -12.41
N THR A 241 -6.91 8.50 -12.07
CA THR A 241 -7.38 7.94 -10.79
C THR A 241 -6.26 7.76 -9.78
N ASP A 242 -6.53 8.16 -8.53
CA ASP A 242 -5.65 7.95 -7.39
C ASP A 242 -6.11 6.79 -6.50
N TYR A 243 -5.16 6.06 -5.95
CA TYR A 243 -5.35 5.00 -4.97
C TYR A 243 -4.57 5.36 -3.72
N VAL A 244 -5.29 5.87 -2.72
CA VAL A 244 -4.73 6.43 -1.50
C VAL A 244 -4.84 5.41 -0.37
N PHE A 245 -3.69 4.93 0.07
CA PHE A 245 -3.56 4.09 1.25
C PHE A 245 -3.45 4.98 2.48
N ALA A 246 -4.20 4.65 3.52
CA ALA A 246 -4.08 5.25 4.85
C ALA A 246 -3.86 4.12 5.85
N VAL A 247 -2.77 4.16 6.60
CA VAL A 247 -2.37 3.12 7.56
C VAL A 247 -2.25 3.74 8.94
N ASN A 248 -2.99 3.19 9.90
CA ASN A 248 -2.95 3.62 11.29
C ASN A 248 -1.76 2.98 12.02
N ASP A 249 -0.79 3.80 12.42
CA ASP A 249 0.40 3.44 13.20
C ASP A 249 0.24 3.77 14.70
N GLN A 250 -0.93 4.26 15.13
CA GLN A 250 -1.16 4.56 16.55
C GLN A 250 -1.15 3.28 17.38
N ARG A 251 -0.25 3.22 18.36
CA ARG A 251 0.05 2.02 19.14
C ARG A 251 0.38 2.35 20.61
N GLU A 252 0.25 1.35 21.46
CA GLU A 252 0.66 1.33 22.86
C GLU A 252 1.31 -0.01 23.26
N PHE A 253 1.86 -0.07 24.48
CA PHE A 253 2.44 -1.29 25.02
C PHE A 253 1.33 -2.30 25.37
N GLY A 254 1.44 -3.51 24.83
CA GLY A 254 0.54 -4.61 25.13
C GLY A 254 1.06 -5.56 26.20
N SER A 255 0.33 -6.65 26.41
CA SER A 255 0.67 -7.70 27.38
C SER A 255 1.59 -8.79 26.82
N TYR A 256 1.84 -8.79 25.51
CA TYR A 256 2.59 -9.86 24.82
C TYR A 256 4.09 -9.59 24.80
N VAL A 257 4.53 -8.39 24.45
CA VAL A 257 5.94 -7.98 24.45
C VAL A 257 6.13 -6.57 25.00
N GLY A 258 5.05 -5.83 25.27
CA GLY A 258 5.12 -4.44 25.71
C GLY A 258 5.83 -4.25 27.03
N GLY A 259 5.82 -5.25 27.91
CA GLY A 259 6.57 -5.24 29.18
C GLY A 259 8.09 -5.08 29.03
N TYR A 260 8.66 -5.36 27.85
CA TYR A 260 10.08 -5.13 27.56
C TYR A 260 10.40 -3.68 27.15
N GLY A 261 9.40 -2.86 26.82
CA GLY A 261 9.57 -1.46 26.43
C GLY A 261 10.18 -1.23 25.03
N MET A 262 10.62 -2.29 24.35
CA MET A 262 11.27 -2.21 23.03
C MET A 262 10.26 -2.18 21.87
N VAL A 263 9.00 -2.54 22.13
CA VAL A 263 7.96 -2.66 21.11
C VAL A 263 6.61 -2.22 21.70
N MET A 264 5.83 -1.42 20.96
CA MET A 264 4.42 -1.13 21.24
C MET A 264 3.56 -1.95 20.29
N GLU A 265 3.08 -3.12 20.73
CA GLU A 265 2.45 -4.12 19.89
C GLU A 265 0.93 -3.98 19.72
N ASP A 266 0.26 -3.27 20.62
CA ASP A 266 -1.19 -3.08 20.58
C ASP A 266 -1.52 -1.79 19.83
N GLY A 267 -2.32 -1.89 18.78
CA GLY A 267 -2.85 -0.76 18.03
C GLY A 267 -4.01 -0.08 18.74
N LEU A 268 -4.15 1.22 18.47
CA LEU A 268 -5.24 2.06 18.96
C LEU A 268 -6.08 2.59 17.79
N PRO A 269 -7.38 2.88 17.97
CA PRO A 269 -8.18 3.49 16.92
C PRO A 269 -7.76 4.95 16.68
N SER A 270 -7.77 5.36 15.41
CA SER A 270 -7.45 6.73 14.98
C SER A 270 -8.60 7.34 14.18
N THR A 271 -8.82 8.64 14.38
CA THR A 271 -9.61 9.47 13.46
C THR A 271 -8.66 10.37 12.69
N THR A 272 -8.94 10.60 11.42
CA THR A 272 -8.18 11.52 10.57
C THR A 272 -9.05 12.12 9.48
N THR A 273 -8.57 13.18 8.86
CA THR A 273 -9.05 13.68 7.57
C THR A 273 -7.91 13.50 6.58
N ILE A 274 -8.14 12.70 5.54
CA ILE A 274 -7.21 12.54 4.43
C ILE A 274 -7.42 13.69 3.46
N ARG A 275 -6.37 14.46 3.21
CA ARG A 275 -6.35 15.52 2.20
C ARG A 275 -5.77 14.96 0.91
N VAL A 276 -6.50 15.04 -0.20
CA VAL A 276 -6.02 14.62 -1.53
C VAL A 276 -6.01 15.84 -2.44
N GLY A 277 -4.84 16.19 -2.99
CA GLY A 277 -4.62 17.40 -3.80
C GLY A 277 -5.34 17.39 -5.15
N ARG A 278 -6.67 17.41 -5.14
CA ARG A 278 -7.58 17.45 -6.29
C ARG A 278 -8.72 18.43 -6.04
N LYS A 279 -9.12 19.16 -7.08
CA LYS A 279 -10.20 20.17 -7.01
C LYS A 279 -11.60 19.57 -6.96
N SER A 280 -11.75 18.32 -7.40
CA SER A 280 -13.00 17.59 -7.45
C SER A 280 -12.72 16.09 -7.56
N GLY A 281 -13.73 15.26 -7.32
CA GLY A 281 -13.67 13.83 -7.55
C GLY A 281 -14.73 13.07 -6.76
N HIS A 282 -14.69 11.75 -6.89
CA HIS A 282 -15.51 10.80 -6.14
C HIS A 282 -14.59 9.86 -5.39
N VAL A 283 -14.92 9.53 -4.14
CA VAL A 283 -14.05 8.77 -3.25
C VAL A 283 -14.75 7.49 -2.85
N TYR A 284 -14.09 6.35 -3.06
CA TYR A 284 -14.62 5.03 -2.73
C TYR A 284 -13.67 4.30 -1.78
N ASP A 285 -14.21 3.73 -0.70
CA ASP A 285 -13.48 2.80 0.15
C ASP A 285 -13.57 1.41 -0.48
N LEU A 286 -12.46 0.90 -1.03
CA LEU A 286 -12.47 -0.40 -1.71
C LEU A 286 -12.57 -1.59 -0.74
N VAL A 287 -12.27 -1.38 0.55
CA VAL A 287 -12.38 -2.44 1.56
C VAL A 287 -13.84 -2.62 1.95
N ASP A 288 -14.56 -1.51 2.16
CA ASP A 288 -15.95 -1.52 2.57
C ASP A 288 -16.94 -1.49 1.37
N SER A 289 -16.43 -1.40 0.14
CA SER A 289 -17.22 -1.32 -1.12
C SER A 289 -18.30 -0.23 -1.08
N ARG A 290 -17.92 0.99 -0.69
CA ARG A 290 -18.85 2.12 -0.56
C ARG A 290 -18.24 3.45 -0.98
N GLU A 291 -19.08 4.35 -1.49
CA GLU A 291 -18.72 5.75 -1.68
C GLU A 291 -18.61 6.45 -0.31
N LEU A 292 -17.63 7.33 -0.18
CA LEU A 292 -17.39 8.16 1.00
C LEU A 292 -17.83 9.60 0.71
N SER A 293 -18.40 10.23 1.73
CA SER A 293 -18.60 11.68 1.74
C SER A 293 -17.26 12.40 1.78
N MET A 294 -17.13 13.48 1.03
CA MET A 294 -15.98 14.36 1.06
C MET A 294 -16.41 15.82 1.01
N GLU A 295 -15.51 16.70 1.42
CA GLU A 295 -15.63 18.14 1.22
C GLU A 295 -14.50 18.62 0.32
N VAL A 296 -14.71 19.71 -0.41
CA VAL A 296 -13.65 20.37 -1.19
C VAL A 296 -13.22 21.63 -0.45
N GLU A 297 -11.94 21.68 -0.06
CA GLU A 297 -11.36 22.81 0.66
C GLU A 297 -9.97 23.16 0.11
N ALA A 298 -9.78 24.43 -0.25
CA ALA A 298 -8.51 24.95 -0.76
C ALA A 298 -7.90 24.07 -1.87
N ASP A 299 -8.68 23.80 -2.91
CA ASP A 299 -8.30 22.96 -4.07
C ASP A 299 -7.88 21.51 -3.72
N ALA A 300 -8.37 20.95 -2.62
CA ALA A 300 -8.21 19.53 -2.30
C ALA A 300 -9.50 18.90 -1.77
N LEU A 301 -9.59 17.59 -1.91
CA LEU A 301 -10.62 16.77 -1.27
C LEU A 301 -10.21 16.51 0.18
N GLN A 302 -11.16 16.65 1.09
CA GLN A 302 -11.06 16.34 2.50
C GLN A 302 -11.96 15.13 2.78
N VAL A 303 -11.35 14.02 3.17
CA VAL A 303 -12.04 12.74 3.38
C VAL A 303 -11.92 12.32 4.84
N PRO A 304 -12.96 12.50 5.67
CA PRO A 304 -12.98 12.02 7.03
C PRO A 304 -12.91 10.48 7.08
N LEU A 305 -12.00 9.93 7.88
CA LEU A 305 -11.84 8.50 8.10
C LEU A 305 -11.74 8.16 9.58
N GLN A 306 -12.26 6.99 9.92
CA GLN A 306 -12.02 6.32 11.19
C GLN A 306 -11.35 4.99 10.89
N LEU A 307 -10.24 4.72 11.58
CA LEU A 307 -9.44 3.52 11.44
C LEU A 307 -9.36 2.81 12.78
N GLY A 308 -9.63 1.51 12.80
CA GLY A 308 -9.37 0.67 13.95
C GLY A 308 -7.87 0.46 14.21
N PRO A 309 -7.53 -0.25 15.30
CA PRO A 309 -6.17 -0.65 15.64
C PRO A 309 -5.37 -1.23 14.48
N CYS A 310 -4.23 -0.60 14.15
CA CYS A 310 -3.32 -1.01 13.07
C CYS A 310 -4.01 -1.23 11.70
N GLN A 311 -5.19 -0.64 11.52
CA GLN A 311 -6.00 -0.84 10.34
C GLN A 311 -5.46 0.02 9.19
N GLY A 312 -5.55 -0.53 7.98
CA GLY A 312 -5.41 0.24 6.76
C GLY A 312 -6.69 0.32 5.95
N ARG A 313 -6.70 1.30 5.05
CA ARG A 313 -7.72 1.51 4.02
C ARG A 313 -7.04 1.81 2.70
N VAL A 314 -7.74 1.52 1.60
CA VAL A 314 -7.37 1.98 0.27
C VAL A 314 -8.58 2.69 -0.35
N LEU A 315 -8.42 3.99 -0.55
CA LEU A 315 -9.41 4.84 -1.19
C LEU A 315 -9.13 4.94 -2.68
N MET A 316 -10.12 4.70 -3.52
CA MET A 316 -10.06 5.02 -4.94
C MET A 316 -10.70 6.39 -5.18
N VAL A 317 -9.96 7.30 -5.79
CA VAL A 317 -10.39 8.68 -6.06
C VAL A 317 -10.44 8.91 -7.57
N THR A 318 -11.64 9.00 -8.13
CA THR A 318 -11.88 9.16 -9.57
C THR A 318 -12.39 10.57 -9.90
N ASP A 319 -12.20 11.02 -11.14
CA ASP A 319 -12.79 12.29 -11.62
C ASP A 319 -14.30 12.21 -11.85
N ARG A 320 -14.76 11.04 -12.32
CA ARG A 320 -16.16 10.77 -12.68
C ARG A 320 -16.74 9.71 -11.76
N PRO A 321 -18.04 9.76 -11.43
CA PRO A 321 -18.66 8.79 -10.53
C PRO A 321 -18.81 7.44 -11.22
N ILE A 322 -18.81 6.37 -10.43
CA ILE A 322 -19.34 5.07 -10.84
C ILE A 322 -20.86 5.16 -10.81
N ARG A 323 -21.51 5.05 -11.98
CA ARG A 323 -22.98 5.04 -12.06
C ARG A 323 -23.55 3.67 -12.36
N ASP A 324 -22.86 2.89 -13.18
CA ASP A 324 -23.37 1.60 -13.62
C ASP A 324 -22.27 0.56 -13.85
N ILE A 325 -22.69 -0.70 -13.85
CA ILE A 325 -21.92 -1.85 -14.30
C ILE A 325 -22.79 -2.63 -15.29
N SER A 326 -22.24 -3.03 -16.44
CA SER A 326 -22.98 -3.80 -17.44
C SER A 326 -22.24 -5.08 -17.79
N ILE A 327 -23.01 -6.10 -18.23
CA ILE A 327 -22.48 -7.38 -18.68
C ILE A 327 -23.02 -7.65 -20.08
N GLN A 328 -22.12 -7.91 -21.01
CA GLN A 328 -22.43 -8.36 -22.37
C GLN A 328 -21.93 -9.79 -22.54
N ALA A 329 -22.86 -10.70 -22.80
CA ALA A 329 -22.60 -12.09 -23.12
C ALA A 329 -23.62 -12.56 -24.18
N PRO A 330 -23.30 -13.59 -24.99
CA PRO A 330 -24.27 -14.18 -25.92
C PRO A 330 -25.54 -14.67 -25.19
N SER A 331 -26.72 -14.52 -25.79
CA SER A 331 -27.97 -15.05 -25.20
C SER A 331 -28.01 -16.58 -25.12
N SER A 332 -27.20 -17.26 -25.95
CA SER A 332 -27.10 -18.71 -26.00
C SER A 332 -25.71 -19.18 -26.44
N ALA A 333 -25.36 -20.39 -26.05
CA ALA A 333 -24.16 -21.11 -26.47
C ALA A 333 -24.49 -22.60 -26.65
N ILE A 334 -23.61 -23.34 -27.33
CA ILE A 334 -23.63 -24.81 -27.38
C ILE A 334 -22.43 -25.40 -26.62
N HIS A 335 -22.46 -26.69 -26.32
CA HIS A 335 -21.31 -27.38 -25.73
C HIS A 335 -20.04 -27.22 -26.56
N SER A 336 -18.89 -27.21 -25.88
CA SER A 336 -17.56 -27.01 -26.47
C SER A 336 -17.36 -25.65 -27.16
N GLN A 337 -18.26 -24.69 -26.93
CA GLN A 337 -18.13 -23.34 -27.44
C GLN A 337 -17.53 -22.41 -26.38
N SER A 338 -16.57 -21.61 -26.80
CA SER A 338 -16.07 -20.48 -26.03
C SER A 338 -16.97 -19.26 -26.22
N ILE A 339 -17.35 -18.61 -25.12
CA ILE A 339 -17.98 -17.29 -25.12
C ILE A 339 -17.04 -16.24 -24.52
N ARG A 340 -17.37 -14.98 -24.78
CA ARG A 340 -16.75 -13.84 -24.11
C ARG A 340 -17.78 -13.15 -23.25
N ILE A 341 -17.45 -12.98 -21.98
CA ILE A 341 -18.22 -12.18 -21.02
C ILE A 341 -17.49 -10.84 -20.90
N ALA A 342 -18.04 -9.79 -21.49
CA ALA A 342 -17.51 -8.43 -21.38
C ALA A 342 -18.25 -7.68 -20.27
N ILE A 343 -17.49 -7.10 -19.35
CA ILE A 343 -18.00 -6.34 -18.21
C ILE A 343 -17.43 -4.92 -18.31
N GLU A 344 -18.30 -3.93 -18.19
CA GLU A 344 -17.91 -2.52 -18.19
C GLU A 344 -18.45 -1.80 -16.96
N VAL A 345 -17.61 -1.05 -16.27
CA VAL A 345 -17.97 -0.13 -15.19
C VAL A 345 -17.87 1.29 -15.72
N THR A 346 -18.98 2.02 -15.68
CA THR A 346 -19.15 3.29 -16.41
C THR A 346 -19.68 4.40 -15.51
N ASP A 347 -19.52 5.64 -15.97
CA ASP A 347 -20.19 6.81 -15.42
C ASP A 347 -21.62 7.01 -15.96
N GLY A 348 -22.18 5.98 -16.60
CA GLY A 348 -23.45 6.00 -17.32
C GLY A 348 -23.27 6.16 -18.84
N ASP A 349 -22.15 6.74 -19.28
CA ASP A 349 -21.90 6.98 -20.71
C ASP A 349 -20.66 6.25 -21.22
N SER A 350 -19.58 6.22 -20.43
CA SER A 350 -18.31 5.61 -20.86
C SER A 350 -17.53 4.94 -19.72
N PRO A 351 -16.66 3.96 -20.02
CA PRO A 351 -15.83 3.32 -19.02
C PRO A 351 -14.96 4.31 -18.24
N LEU A 352 -14.75 4.05 -16.94
CA LEU A 352 -13.88 4.88 -16.11
C LEU A 352 -12.38 4.67 -16.42
N ASP A 353 -11.59 5.72 -16.30
CA ASP A 353 -10.12 5.65 -16.38
C ASP A 353 -9.54 5.20 -15.02
N ALA A 354 -9.83 3.96 -14.64
CA ALA A 354 -9.45 3.34 -13.38
C ALA A 354 -9.25 1.82 -13.54
N VAL A 355 -8.49 1.21 -12.64
CA VAL A 355 -8.58 -0.23 -12.33
C VAL A 355 -9.58 -0.44 -11.21
N ILE A 356 -10.70 -1.08 -11.52
CA ILE A 356 -11.81 -1.27 -10.58
C ILE A 356 -11.86 -2.76 -10.17
N PRO A 357 -11.90 -3.07 -8.87
CA PRO A 357 -12.08 -4.45 -8.40
C PRO A 357 -13.49 -4.95 -8.76
N VAL A 358 -13.59 -6.13 -9.35
CA VAL A 358 -14.86 -6.74 -9.74
C VAL A 358 -14.91 -8.18 -9.24
N GLN A 359 -15.94 -8.53 -8.49
CA GLN A 359 -16.28 -9.92 -8.18
C GLN A 359 -17.19 -10.46 -9.27
N VAL A 360 -16.81 -11.56 -9.90
CA VAL A 360 -17.59 -12.26 -10.93
C VAL A 360 -18.01 -13.62 -10.38
N GLU A 361 -19.29 -13.95 -10.53
CA GLU A 361 -19.83 -15.29 -10.26
C GLU A 361 -20.50 -15.80 -11.54
N ILE A 362 -20.12 -16.99 -11.96
CA ILE A 362 -20.76 -17.71 -13.07
C ILE A 362 -21.45 -18.90 -12.43
N ILE A 363 -22.77 -18.97 -12.52
CA ILE A 363 -23.60 -19.91 -11.78
C ILE A 363 -24.30 -20.82 -12.77
N ASP A 364 -24.14 -22.12 -12.57
CA ASP A 364 -24.75 -23.15 -13.39
C ASP A 364 -26.27 -23.27 -13.12
N PRO A 365 -27.02 -24.06 -13.93
CA PRO A 365 -28.45 -24.23 -13.74
C PRO A 365 -28.88 -24.92 -12.43
N GLU A 366 -27.94 -25.50 -11.67
CA GLU A 366 -28.19 -26.08 -10.34
C GLU A 366 -27.88 -25.10 -9.20
N GLY A 367 -27.31 -23.93 -9.51
CA GLY A 367 -26.94 -22.92 -8.52
C GLY A 367 -25.50 -23.06 -8.02
N SER A 368 -24.66 -23.89 -8.64
CA SER A 368 -23.24 -24.03 -8.27
C SER A 368 -22.38 -23.01 -9.00
N ALA A 369 -21.39 -22.46 -8.30
CA ALA A 369 -20.41 -21.58 -8.92
C ALA A 369 -19.47 -22.40 -9.83
N ALA A 370 -19.30 -21.93 -11.05
CA ALA A 370 -18.43 -22.53 -12.05
C ALA A 370 -17.00 -21.98 -11.98
N GLU A 371 -16.10 -22.64 -12.71
CA GLU A 371 -14.74 -22.16 -12.94
C GLU A 371 -14.77 -20.72 -13.49
N PHE A 372 -13.74 -19.93 -13.19
CA PHE A 372 -13.67 -18.49 -13.49
C PHE A 372 -14.66 -17.60 -12.70
N SER A 373 -15.35 -18.14 -11.70
CA SER A 373 -15.88 -17.32 -10.61
C SER A 373 -14.73 -16.85 -9.71
N GLY A 374 -14.69 -15.57 -9.36
CA GLY A 374 -13.61 -15.02 -8.56
C GLY A 374 -13.48 -13.50 -8.63
N SER A 375 -12.38 -13.00 -8.10
CA SER A 375 -12.05 -11.58 -8.10
C SER A 375 -11.19 -11.21 -9.30
N TYR A 376 -11.51 -10.08 -9.93
CA TYR A 376 -10.93 -9.59 -11.17
C TYR A 376 -10.61 -8.10 -11.08
N ALA A 377 -9.93 -7.59 -12.10
CA ALA A 377 -9.61 -6.19 -12.28
C ALA A 377 -10.17 -5.68 -13.60
N ALA A 378 -11.13 -4.77 -13.54
CA ALA A 378 -11.62 -4.03 -14.70
C ALA A 378 -10.68 -2.85 -14.96
N LYS A 379 -9.67 -3.06 -15.82
CA LYS A 379 -8.70 -2.02 -16.19
C LYS A 379 -9.31 -1.08 -17.22
N ASN A 380 -9.18 0.22 -17.00
CA ASN A 380 -9.87 1.26 -17.77
C ASN A 380 -11.38 1.01 -17.78
N GLY A 381 -11.92 0.57 -16.63
CA GLY A 381 -13.34 0.27 -16.46
C GLY A 381 -13.81 -0.96 -17.24
N GLN A 382 -12.91 -1.74 -17.86
CA GLN A 382 -13.29 -2.86 -18.72
C GLN A 382 -12.64 -4.17 -18.29
N LEU A 383 -13.40 -5.25 -18.37
CA LEU A 383 -12.96 -6.62 -18.09
C LEU A 383 -13.53 -7.56 -19.16
N THR A 384 -12.72 -8.47 -19.66
CA THR A 384 -13.19 -9.59 -20.49
C THR A 384 -12.81 -10.90 -19.82
N VAL A 385 -13.81 -11.74 -19.56
CA VAL A 385 -13.63 -13.10 -19.04
C VAL A 385 -13.94 -14.08 -20.18
N PRO A 386 -12.95 -14.81 -20.70
CA PRO A 386 -13.23 -15.95 -21.57
C PRO A 386 -13.87 -17.06 -20.74
N PHE A 387 -14.89 -17.72 -21.27
CA PHE A 387 -15.55 -18.83 -20.62
C PHE A 387 -15.83 -19.93 -21.63
N ASP A 388 -15.35 -21.14 -21.34
CA ASP A 388 -15.46 -22.30 -22.21
C ASP A 388 -16.50 -23.26 -21.65
N PHE A 389 -17.58 -23.50 -22.38
CA PHE A 389 -18.54 -24.54 -21.99
C PHE A 389 -17.97 -25.92 -22.30
N ALA A 390 -17.84 -26.77 -21.29
CA ALA A 390 -17.40 -28.14 -21.43
C ALA A 390 -18.47 -29.02 -22.11
N THR A 391 -18.06 -30.19 -22.61
CA THR A 391 -18.97 -31.16 -23.24
C THR A 391 -20.01 -31.73 -22.28
N ASN A 392 -19.68 -31.77 -20.99
CA ASN A 392 -20.52 -32.29 -19.92
C ASN A 392 -21.17 -31.19 -19.08
N ASP A 393 -21.02 -29.92 -19.45
CA ASP A 393 -21.68 -28.82 -18.75
C ASP A 393 -23.19 -28.95 -18.85
N ARG A 394 -23.89 -28.59 -17.78
CA ARG A 394 -25.32 -28.78 -17.71
C ARG A 394 -26.04 -27.80 -18.64
N VAL A 395 -26.83 -28.34 -19.57
CA VAL A 395 -27.73 -27.54 -20.41
C VAL A 395 -28.77 -26.81 -19.56
N GLY A 396 -29.13 -25.59 -19.94
CA GLY A 396 -30.04 -24.75 -19.17
C GLY A 396 -29.62 -23.29 -19.16
N VAL A 397 -30.20 -22.52 -18.25
CA VAL A 397 -29.87 -21.10 -18.09
C VAL A 397 -28.75 -20.98 -17.06
N TRP A 398 -27.63 -20.43 -17.52
CA TRP A 398 -26.52 -20.02 -16.67
C TRP A 398 -26.66 -18.55 -16.33
N GLU A 399 -26.36 -18.20 -15.08
CA GLU A 399 -26.40 -16.82 -14.58
C GLU A 399 -24.98 -16.28 -14.42
N ILE A 400 -24.72 -15.11 -14.98
CA ILE A 400 -23.47 -14.37 -14.76
C ILE A 400 -23.81 -13.18 -13.89
N ARG A 401 -23.15 -13.06 -12.74
CA ARG A 401 -23.23 -11.91 -11.83
C ARG A 401 -21.89 -11.20 -11.80
N ALA A 402 -21.92 -9.88 -11.88
CA ALA A 402 -20.74 -9.05 -11.65
C ALA A 402 -21.09 -7.99 -10.60
N LYS A 403 -20.21 -7.80 -9.62
CA LYS A 403 -20.29 -6.73 -8.63
C LYS A 403 -18.98 -5.96 -8.64
N GLU A 404 -19.01 -4.66 -8.90
CA GLU A 404 -17.84 -3.82 -8.68
C GLU A 404 -17.70 -3.49 -7.18
N LEU A 405 -16.48 -3.59 -6.66
CA LEU A 405 -16.18 -3.50 -5.22
C LEU A 405 -15.73 -2.10 -4.78
N ALA A 406 -16.00 -1.07 -5.60
CA ALA A 406 -15.77 0.33 -5.21
C ALA A 406 -17.05 0.97 -4.67
N SER A 407 -18.14 0.96 -5.44
CA SER A 407 -19.44 1.49 -5.03
C SER A 407 -20.46 0.41 -4.64
N GLY A 408 -20.15 -0.87 -4.93
CA GLY A 408 -20.97 -2.03 -4.58
C GLY A 408 -22.11 -2.35 -5.55
N LYS A 409 -22.17 -1.69 -6.71
CA LYS A 409 -23.16 -1.95 -7.77
C LYS A 409 -22.95 -3.30 -8.42
N SER A 410 -24.05 -3.87 -8.90
CA SER A 410 -24.05 -5.19 -9.52
C SER A 410 -24.92 -5.25 -10.76
N ALA A 411 -24.56 -6.14 -11.67
CA ALA A 411 -25.35 -6.50 -12.85
C ALA A 411 -25.47 -8.01 -13.00
N ARG A 412 -26.43 -8.41 -13.84
CA ARG A 412 -26.69 -9.81 -14.17
C ARG A 412 -26.89 -9.97 -15.67
N ALA A 413 -26.39 -11.07 -16.21
CA ALA A 413 -26.69 -11.54 -17.55
C ALA A 413 -26.98 -13.04 -17.51
N TYR A 414 -27.60 -13.54 -18.58
CA TYR A 414 -27.98 -14.93 -18.69
C TYR A 414 -27.56 -15.49 -20.03
N VAL A 415 -27.01 -16.70 -20.01
CA VAL A 415 -26.63 -17.46 -21.21
C VAL A 415 -27.39 -18.78 -21.17
N ARG A 416 -28.13 -19.11 -22.22
CA ARG A 416 -28.74 -20.43 -22.34
C ARG A 416 -27.79 -21.41 -23.04
N LEU A 417 -27.28 -22.39 -22.31
CA LEU A 417 -26.50 -23.49 -22.87
C LEU A 417 -27.45 -24.55 -23.47
N LEU A 418 -27.21 -24.87 -24.74
CA LEU A 418 -27.92 -25.89 -25.50
C LEU A 418 -27.01 -27.11 -25.73
N ALA A 419 -27.60 -28.29 -25.87
CA ALA A 419 -26.85 -29.46 -26.30
C ALA A 419 -26.36 -29.24 -27.74
N SER A 420 -25.16 -29.75 -28.06
CA SER A 420 -24.74 -29.83 -29.46
C SER A 420 -25.69 -30.74 -30.23
N GLU A 421 -26.12 -30.30 -31.42
CA GLU A 421 -26.79 -31.20 -32.37
C GLU A 421 -25.73 -32.18 -32.89
N ASN A 422 -26.03 -33.49 -32.79
CA ASN A 422 -25.16 -34.57 -33.25
C ASN A 422 -24.92 -34.54 -34.76
#